data_AF-A0A9D2RDX9-F1
#
_entry.id   AF-A0A9D2RDX9-F1
#
_cell.length_a   1.000
_cell.length_b   1.000
_cell.length_c   1.000
_cell.angle_alpha   90.00
_cell.angle_beta   90.00
_cell.angle_gamma   90.00
#
_symmetry.space_group_name_H-M   'P 1'
#
loop_
_entity.id
_entity.type
_entity.pdbx_description
1 polymer ?
#
loop_
_entity_poly.entity_id
_entity_poly.type
_entity_poly.pdbx_seq_one_letter_code
_entity_poly.pdbx_strand_id
1 'polypeptide(L)'
;QIELAEKLGITDRAVSKWESGRSMPDLSLLQPLSHVLEIDVNDLLNGEIISGDTYRKKSGENLISLAELNRLKSFRYGYIGFYPLAILLLIYCLIKHIESAGILSLIVVYSTAVYYFRYRTAKDVMSLIIVICGIIGTAGCLAGFLLQTW
;
A
#
# COMPACT_ATOMS: atom_id res chain seq x y z
N GLN A 1 2.07 -39.92 -23.96
CA GLN A 1 3.50 -39.69 -23.66
C GLN A 1 4.37 -39.69 -24.92
N ILE A 2 4.39 -40.77 -25.73
CA ILE A 2 5.24 -40.84 -26.95
C ILE A 2 4.91 -39.74 -27.97
N GLU A 3 3.63 -39.46 -28.21
CA GLU A 3 3.21 -38.42 -29.18
C GLU A 3 3.68 -37.00 -28.79
N LEU A 4 3.66 -36.66 -27.49
CA LEU A 4 4.14 -35.37 -27.00
C LEU A 4 5.67 -35.28 -27.10
N ALA A 5 6.35 -36.40 -26.81
CA ALA A 5 7.80 -36.51 -26.92
C ALA A 5 8.27 -36.35 -28.38
N GLU A 6 7.54 -36.95 -29.33
CA GLU A 6 7.80 -36.86 -30.77
C GLU A 6 7.58 -35.44 -31.31
N LYS A 7 6.47 -34.78 -30.94
CA LYS A 7 6.18 -33.39 -31.32
C LYS A 7 7.20 -32.38 -30.78
N LEU A 8 7.80 -32.65 -29.62
CA LEU A 8 8.78 -31.79 -28.97
C LEU A 8 10.24 -32.19 -29.26
N GLY A 9 10.48 -33.30 -29.97
CA GLY A 9 11.83 -33.79 -30.26
C GLY A 9 12.62 -34.25 -29.03
N ILE A 10 11.93 -34.72 -27.99
CA ILE A 10 12.53 -35.14 -26.71
C ILE A 10 12.23 -36.61 -26.40
N THR A 11 12.86 -37.15 -25.36
CA THR A 11 12.60 -38.54 -24.92
C THR A 11 11.29 -38.66 -24.15
N ASP A 12 10.57 -39.76 -24.36
CA ASP A 12 9.39 -40.16 -23.58
C ASP A 12 9.67 -40.20 -22.06
N ARG A 13 10.89 -40.60 -21.68
CA ARG A 13 11.37 -40.57 -20.29
C ARG A 13 11.42 -39.16 -19.71
N ALA A 14 11.72 -38.13 -20.50
CA ALA A 14 11.71 -36.75 -20.03
C ALA A 14 10.27 -36.30 -19.73
N VAL A 15 9.34 -36.56 -20.64
CA VAL A 15 7.90 -36.28 -20.44
C VAL A 15 7.35 -37.02 -19.22
N SER A 16 7.70 -38.29 -19.03
CA SER A 16 7.27 -39.08 -17.86
C SER A 16 7.76 -38.48 -16.53
N LYS A 17 8.97 -37.92 -16.49
CA LYS A 17 9.47 -37.21 -15.30
C LYS A 17 8.76 -35.88 -15.07
N TRP A 18 8.31 -35.19 -16.12
CA TRP A 18 7.52 -33.97 -16.01
C TRP A 18 6.14 -34.27 -15.43
N GLU A 19 5.43 -35.26 -15.97
CA GLU A 19 4.10 -35.65 -15.52
C GLU A 19 4.10 -36.17 -14.06
N SER A 20 5.21 -36.79 -13.62
CA SER A 20 5.38 -37.25 -12.23
C SER A 20 5.98 -36.19 -11.29
N GLY A 21 6.18 -34.95 -11.76
CA GLY A 21 6.73 -33.85 -10.96
C GLY A 21 8.20 -34.02 -10.54
N ARG A 22 8.92 -34.99 -11.14
CA ARG A 22 10.31 -35.32 -10.79
C ARG A 22 11.35 -34.42 -11.45
N SER A 23 10.96 -33.68 -12.49
CA SER A 23 11.81 -32.67 -13.14
C SER A 23 10.95 -31.63 -13.85
N MET A 24 11.46 -30.41 -14.00
CA MET A 24 10.80 -29.34 -14.77
C MET A 24 11.34 -29.31 -16.22
N PRO A 25 10.52 -29.00 -17.23
CA PRO A 25 11.00 -28.70 -18.58
C PRO A 25 11.95 -27.49 -18.57
N ASP A 26 12.88 -27.46 -19.52
CA ASP A 26 13.74 -26.29 -19.73
C ASP A 26 12.89 -25.07 -20.16
N LEU A 27 13.37 -23.85 -19.84
CA LEU A 27 12.68 -22.60 -20.17
C LEU A 27 12.43 -22.47 -21.67
N SER A 28 13.37 -22.97 -22.47
CA SER A 28 13.30 -23.05 -23.94
C SER A 28 12.20 -23.98 -24.45
N LEU A 29 11.81 -24.98 -23.67
CA LEU A 29 10.80 -25.99 -24.01
C LEU A 29 9.40 -25.64 -23.50
N LEU A 30 9.28 -24.69 -22.57
CA LEU A 30 7.98 -24.22 -22.07
C LEU A 30 7.09 -23.63 -23.18
N GLN A 31 7.67 -22.84 -24.07
CA GLN A 31 6.94 -22.17 -25.15
C GLN A 31 6.49 -23.14 -26.26
N PRO A 32 7.33 -24.08 -26.74
CA PRO A 32 6.87 -25.18 -27.60
C PRO A 32 5.81 -26.07 -26.94
N LEU A 33 5.98 -26.38 -25.64
CA LEU A 33 5.05 -27.23 -24.89
C LEU A 33 3.68 -26.57 -24.76
N SER A 34 3.63 -25.27 -24.47
CA SER A 34 2.38 -24.50 -24.38
C SER A 34 1.65 -24.45 -25.73
N HIS A 35 2.41 -24.36 -26.84
CA HIS A 35 1.84 -24.37 -28.19
C HIS A 35 1.22 -25.72 -28.57
N VAL A 36 1.89 -26.83 -28.23
CA VAL A 36 1.38 -28.19 -28.50
C VAL A 36 0.14 -28.52 -27.64
N LEU A 37 0.05 -27.94 -26.44
CA LEU A 37 -1.07 -28.11 -25.51
C LEU A 37 -2.18 -27.06 -25.68
N GLU A 38 -2.00 -26.08 -26.57
CA GLU A 38 -2.92 -24.95 -26.80
C GLU A 38 -3.29 -24.15 -25.53
N ILE A 39 -2.36 -24.02 -24.58
CA ILE A 39 -2.52 -23.26 -23.33
C ILE A 39 -1.45 -22.17 -23.19
N ASP A 40 -1.65 -21.19 -22.30
CA ASP A 40 -0.63 -20.19 -22.01
C ASP A 40 0.50 -20.79 -21.14
N VAL A 41 1.71 -20.25 -21.27
CA VAL A 41 2.85 -20.67 -20.43
C VAL A 41 2.54 -20.43 -18.94
N ASN A 42 1.81 -19.36 -18.60
CA ASN A 42 1.37 -19.14 -17.22
C ASN A 42 0.39 -20.21 -16.72
N ASP A 43 -0.47 -20.75 -17.57
CA ASP A 43 -1.41 -21.82 -17.19
C ASP A 43 -0.64 -23.12 -16.89
N LEU A 44 0.33 -23.43 -17.76
CA LEU A 44 1.22 -24.58 -17.58
C LEU A 44 2.04 -24.48 -16.29
N LEU A 45 2.55 -23.30 -15.95
CA LEU A 45 3.36 -23.08 -14.74
C LEU A 45 2.52 -23.04 -13.45
N ASN A 46 1.27 -22.58 -13.52
CA ASN A 46 0.38 -22.56 -12.36
C ASN A 46 -0.34 -23.92 -12.14
N GLY A 47 -0.29 -24.83 -13.13
CA GLY A 47 -0.92 -26.14 -13.04
C GLY A 47 -2.45 -26.09 -13.11
N GLU A 48 -3.01 -24.94 -13.46
CA GLU A 48 -4.44 -24.70 -13.64
C GLU A 48 -4.65 -23.78 -14.85
N ILE A 49 -5.73 -24.01 -15.61
CA ILE A 49 -6.11 -23.12 -16.71
C ILE A 49 -6.74 -21.88 -16.10
N ILE A 50 -5.99 -20.78 -16.08
CA ILE A 50 -6.47 -19.52 -15.51
C ILE A 50 -7.19 -18.77 -16.62
N SER A 51 -8.53 -18.73 -16.52
CA SER A 51 -9.31 -17.84 -17.38
C SER A 51 -8.77 -16.40 -17.28
N GLY A 52 -8.60 -15.74 -18.43
CA GLY A 52 -8.04 -14.39 -18.50
C GLY A 52 -8.79 -13.36 -17.64
N ASP A 53 -10.08 -13.57 -17.38
CA ASP A 53 -10.87 -12.78 -16.45
C ASP A 53 -10.46 -12.95 -14.99
N THR A 54 -10.18 -14.18 -14.53
CA THR A 54 -9.69 -14.46 -13.17
C THR A 54 -8.29 -13.86 -12.96
N TYR A 55 -7.42 -13.96 -13.97
CA TYR A 55 -6.09 -13.33 -13.92
C TYR A 55 -6.19 -11.81 -13.81
N ARG A 56 -7.02 -11.19 -14.67
CA ARG A 56 -7.24 -9.73 -14.68
C ARG A 56 -7.85 -9.25 -13.37
N LYS A 57 -8.81 -10.00 -12.81
CA LYS A 57 -9.44 -9.69 -11.53
C LYS A 57 -8.44 -9.76 -10.38
N LYS A 58 -7.66 -10.84 -10.27
CA LYS A 58 -6.63 -11.01 -9.23
C LYS A 58 -5.52 -9.98 -9.33
N SER A 59 -5.09 -9.65 -10.55
CA SER A 59 -4.13 -8.58 -10.81
C SER A 59 -4.69 -7.20 -10.41
N GLY A 60 -5.94 -6.91 -10.76
CA GLY A 60 -6.64 -5.70 -10.34
C GLY A 60 -6.75 -5.57 -8.82
N GLU A 61 -7.12 -6.65 -8.12
CA GLU A 61 -7.17 -6.70 -6.65
C GLU A 61 -5.79 -6.46 -6.02
N ASN A 62 -4.72 -7.03 -6.59
CA ASN A 62 -3.35 -6.77 -6.16
C ASN A 62 -2.94 -5.31 -6.37
N LEU A 63 -3.33 -4.68 -7.49
CA LEU A 63 -3.05 -3.28 -7.75
C LEU A 63 -3.80 -2.35 -6.79
N ILE A 64 -5.07 -2.67 -6.49
CA ILE A 64 -5.89 -1.91 -5.54
C ILE A 64 -5.27 -1.99 -4.14
N SER A 65 -4.91 -3.19 -3.67
CA SER A 65 -4.29 -3.36 -2.35
C SER A 65 -2.91 -2.68 -2.26
N LEU A 66 -2.09 -2.72 -3.32
CA LEU A 66 -0.83 -1.97 -3.38
C LEU A 66 -1.06 -0.44 -3.34
N ALA A 67 -2.06 0.06 -4.05
CA ALA A 67 -2.41 1.49 -4.03
C ALA A 67 -2.86 1.93 -2.63
N GLU A 68 -3.65 1.11 -1.92
CA GLU A 68 -4.06 1.39 -0.54
C GLU A 68 -2.88 1.41 0.44
N LEU A 69 -1.98 0.42 0.35
CA LEU A 69 -0.76 0.37 1.17
C LEU A 69 0.14 1.58 0.93
N ASN A 70 0.33 1.98 -0.34
CA ASN A 70 1.14 3.14 -0.68
C ASN A 70 0.51 4.44 -0.18
N ARG A 71 -0.82 4.55 -0.28
CA ARG A 71 -1.58 5.69 0.23
C ARG A 71 -1.47 5.81 1.75
N LEU A 72 -1.47 4.70 2.50
CA LEU A 72 -1.23 4.70 3.94
C LEU A 72 0.21 5.08 4.31
N LYS A 73 1.20 4.57 3.56
CA LYS A 73 2.62 4.92 3.75
C LYS A 73 2.86 6.41 3.54
N SER A 74 2.20 7.05 2.57
CA SER A 74 2.32 8.49 2.30
C SER A 74 2.02 9.34 3.55
N PHE A 75 0.99 9.01 4.33
CA PHE A 75 0.70 9.72 5.58
C PHE A 75 1.82 9.59 6.62
N ARG A 76 2.41 8.39 6.73
CA ARG A 76 3.48 8.13 7.70
C ARG A 76 4.71 9.00 7.42
N TYR A 77 5.06 9.21 6.15
CA TYR A 77 6.16 10.11 5.77
C TYR A 77 5.86 11.57 6.09
N GLY A 78 4.61 12.03 5.94
CA GLY A 78 4.20 13.38 6.35
C GLY A 78 4.37 13.63 7.85
N TYR A 79 4.01 12.67 8.70
CA TYR A 79 4.19 12.77 10.15
C TYR A 79 5.66 12.77 10.56
N ILE A 80 6.46 11.88 9.97
CA ILE A 80 7.90 11.75 10.27
C ILE A 80 8.67 13.01 9.89
N GLY A 81 8.26 13.75 8.85
CA GLY A 81 8.89 15.02 8.47
C GLY A 81 8.43 16.21 9.33
N PHE A 82 7.13 16.32 9.59
CA PHE A 82 6.55 17.52 10.19
C PHE A 82 6.81 17.64 11.70
N TYR A 83 6.63 16.57 12.47
CA TYR A 83 6.77 16.62 13.93
C TYR A 83 8.19 16.94 14.44
N PRO A 84 9.30 16.38 13.90
CA PRO A 84 10.63 16.75 14.39
C PRO A 84 10.98 18.21 14.06
N LEU A 85 10.56 18.71 12.89
CA LEU A 85 10.72 20.12 12.52
C LEU A 85 9.95 21.05 13.48
N ALA A 86 8.70 20.68 13.79
CA ALA A 86 7.86 21.43 14.73
C ALA A 86 8.46 21.44 16.15
N ILE A 87 9.00 20.31 16.62
CA ILE A 87 9.67 20.21 17.93
C ILE A 87 10.92 21.10 17.97
N LEU A 88 11.73 21.11 16.90
CA LEU A 88 12.92 21.96 16.81
C LEU A 88 12.54 23.45 16.88
N LEU A 89 11.48 23.86 16.18
CA LEU A 89 10.98 25.24 16.24
C LEU A 89 10.45 25.62 17.63
N LEU A 90 9.78 24.70 18.33
CA LEU A 90 9.35 24.93 19.72
C LEU A 90 10.54 25.10 20.67
N ILE A 91 11.60 24.29 20.51
CA ILE A 91 12.84 24.43 21.28
C ILE A 91 13.50 25.79 21.00
N TYR A 92 13.51 26.23 19.74
CA TYR A 92 14.02 27.55 19.37
C TYR A 92 13.23 28.69 20.04
N CYS A 93 11.90 28.62 20.03
CA CYS A 93 11.05 29.60 20.72
C CYS A 93 11.31 29.64 22.23
N LEU A 94 11.58 28.49 22.86
CA LEU A 94 11.91 28.41 24.27
C LEU A 94 13.22 29.15 24.58
N ILE A 95 14.25 28.99 23.74
CA ILE A 95 15.55 29.65 23.91
C ILE A 95 15.45 31.17 23.72
N LYS A 96 14.59 31.62 22.80
CA LYS A 96 14.42 33.04 22.47
C LYS A 96 13.37 33.77 23.31
N HIS A 97 12.70 33.08 24.24
CA HIS A 97 11.57 33.63 25.01
C HIS A 97 10.50 34.30 24.12
N ILE A 98 10.25 33.73 22.94
CA ILE A 98 9.22 34.20 22.00
C ILE A 98 7.91 33.49 22.31
N GLU A 99 6.78 34.18 22.15
CA GLU A 99 5.45 33.60 22.29
C GLU A 99 5.26 32.40 21.32
N SER A 100 5.05 31.21 21.89
CA SER A 100 4.95 29.95 21.14
C SER A 100 3.51 29.61 20.72
N ALA A 101 2.53 30.44 21.08
CA ALA A 101 1.11 30.21 20.84
C ALA A 101 0.77 30.01 19.34
N GLY A 102 1.40 30.79 18.45
CA GLY A 102 1.20 30.67 17.01
C GLY A 102 1.68 29.33 16.43
N ILE A 103 2.84 28.85 16.89
CA ILE A 103 3.40 27.56 16.45
C ILE A 103 2.56 26.40 16.95
N LEU A 104 2.10 26.46 18.21
CA LEU A 104 1.22 25.45 18.79
C LEU A 104 -0.10 25.35 18.01
N SER A 105 -0.70 26.48 17.65
CA SER A 105 -1.92 26.52 16.84
C SER A 105 -1.72 25.85 15.47
N LEU A 106 -0.62 26.14 14.79
CA LEU A 106 -0.29 25.52 13.49
C LEU A 106 -0.12 24.00 13.59
N ILE A 107 0.51 23.50 14.67
CA ILE A 107 0.68 22.05 14.92
C ILE A 107 -0.68 21.37 15.13
N VAL A 108 -1.57 21.99 15.91
CA VAL A 108 -2.90 21.45 16.19
C VAL A 108 -3.74 21.43 14.90
N VAL A 109 -3.74 22.52 14.12
CA VAL A 109 -4.43 22.60 12.84
C VAL A 109 -3.93 21.53 11.86
N TYR A 110 -2.61 21.38 11.71
CA TYR A 110 -2.02 20.33 10.89
C TYR A 110 -2.45 18.94 11.35
N SER A 111 -2.35 18.66 12.65
CA SER A 111 -2.75 17.37 13.22
C SER A 111 -4.23 17.07 12.94
N THR A 112 -5.14 18.01 13.23
CA THR A 112 -6.57 17.85 12.95
C THR A 112 -6.84 17.61 11.46
N ALA A 113 -6.16 18.30 10.55
CA ALA A 113 -6.31 18.10 9.11
C ALA A 113 -5.87 16.70 8.65
N VAL A 114 -4.72 16.21 9.13
CA VAL A 114 -4.23 14.87 8.75
C VAL A 114 -5.12 13.77 9.35
N TYR A 115 -5.56 13.91 10.61
CA TYR A 115 -6.48 12.95 11.21
C TYR A 115 -7.87 12.98 10.59
N TYR A 116 -8.36 14.14 10.13
CA TYR A 116 -9.61 14.24 9.37
C TYR A 116 -9.51 13.51 8.03
N PHE A 117 -8.41 13.70 7.31
CA PHE A 117 -8.17 12.99 6.06
C PHE A 117 -8.01 11.48 6.27
N ARG A 118 -7.36 11.07 7.36
CA ARG A 118 -7.26 9.68 7.78
C ARG A 118 -8.63 9.10 8.13
N TYR A 119 -9.48 9.83 8.85
CA TYR A 119 -10.86 9.42 9.15
C TYR A 119 -11.68 9.24 7.86
N ARG A 120 -11.60 10.18 6.91
CA ARG A 120 -12.30 10.09 5.63
C ARG A 120 -11.91 8.82 4.83
N THR A 121 -10.66 8.39 4.98
CA THR A 121 -10.13 7.26 4.21
C THR A 121 -10.33 5.92 4.90
N ALA A 122 -10.05 5.83 6.21
CA ALA A 122 -10.06 4.58 6.97
C ALA A 122 -11.35 4.36 7.77
N LYS A 123 -12.22 5.37 7.89
CA LYS A 123 -13.41 5.40 8.76
C LYS A 123 -13.13 4.91 10.20
N ASP A 124 -11.91 5.10 10.64
CA ASP A 124 -11.40 4.65 11.94
C ASP A 124 -11.95 5.56 13.05
N VAL A 125 -12.65 4.96 14.02
CA VAL A 125 -13.29 5.67 15.15
C VAL A 125 -12.27 6.44 15.97
N MET A 126 -11.04 5.92 16.11
CA MET A 126 -9.97 6.61 16.85
C MET A 126 -9.57 7.93 16.17
N SER A 127 -9.55 7.95 14.84
CA SER A 127 -9.25 9.18 14.09
C SER A 127 -10.37 10.21 14.22
N LEU A 128 -11.63 9.77 14.33
CA LEU A 128 -12.78 10.65 14.57
C LEU A 128 -12.70 11.34 15.94
N ILE A 129 -12.39 10.59 17.00
CA ILE A 129 -12.26 11.13 18.36
C ILE A 129 -11.18 12.21 18.40
N ILE A 130 -10.01 11.95 17.79
CA ILE A 130 -8.90 12.92 17.74
C ILE A 130 -9.29 14.19 17.00
N VAL A 131 -10.05 14.08 15.89
CA VAL A 131 -10.54 15.24 15.13
C VAL A 131 -11.49 16.08 15.98
N ILE A 132 -12.45 15.45 16.66
CA ILE A 132 -13.41 16.14 17.52
C ILE A 132 -12.68 16.87 18.66
N CYS A 133 -11.74 16.21 19.35
CA CYS A 133 -10.92 16.83 20.39
C CYS A 133 -10.09 18.01 19.86
N GLY A 134 -9.52 17.90 18.65
CA GLY A 134 -8.76 18.98 18.02
C GLY A 134 -9.61 20.20 17.67
N ILE A 135 -10.82 19.99 17.16
CA ILE A 135 -11.77 21.08 16.87
C ILE A 135 -12.20 21.79 18.16
N ILE A 136 -12.46 21.03 19.24
CA ILE A 136 -12.79 21.61 20.55
C ILE A 136 -11.61 22.42 21.10
N GLY A 137 -10.38 21.91 20.98
CA GLY A 137 -9.18 22.60 21.43
C GLY A 137 -8.94 23.91 20.69
N THR A 138 -9.08 23.92 19.36
CA THR A 138 -8.92 25.14 18.54
C THR A 138 -10.00 26.18 18.84
N ALA A 139 -11.26 25.77 19.03
CA ALA A 139 -12.33 26.65 19.46
C ALA A 139 -12.07 27.25 20.85
N GLY A 140 -11.54 26.46 21.79
CA GLY A 140 -11.14 26.92 23.12
C GLY A 140 -10.02 27.96 23.09
N CYS A 141 -8.99 27.75 22.25
CA CYS A 141 -7.92 28.75 22.06
C CYS A 141 -8.44 30.06 21.48
N LEU A 142 -9.37 29.99 20.51
CA LEU A 142 -9.99 31.18 19.91
C LEU A 142 -10.82 31.96 20.93
N ALA A 143 -11.62 31.27 21.76
CA ALA A 143 -12.43 31.90 22.80
C ALA A 143 -11.56 32.55 23.89
N GLY A 144 -10.47 31.90 24.30
CA GLY A 144 -9.52 32.46 25.26
C GLY A 144 -8.84 33.73 24.75
N PHE A 145 -8.44 33.74 23.47
CA PHE A 145 -7.87 34.93 22.83
C PHE A 145 -8.87 36.10 22.82
N LEU A 146 -10.12 35.83 22.45
CA LEU A 146 -11.18 36.85 22.41
C LEU A 146 -11.48 37.41 23.81
N LEU A 147 -11.54 36.57 24.85
CA LEU A 147 -11.77 37.01 26.23
C LEU A 147 -10.62 37.83 26.82
N GLN A 148 -9.40 37.67 26.32
CA GLN A 148 -8.23 38.41 26.79
C GLN A 148 -8.08 39.78 26.10
N THR A 149 -8.71 39.96 24.93
CA THR A 149 -8.74 41.22 24.17
C THR A 149 -9.88 42.18 24.54
N TRP A 150 -10.88 41.75 25.31
CA TRP A 150 -12.00 42.55 25.81
C TRP A 150 -11.85 42.84 27.30
#